data_AF-A0A0U5FU69-F1
#
_entry.id   AF-A0A0U5FU69-F1
#
_cell.length_a   1.000
_cell.length_b   1.000
_cell.length_c   1.000
_cell.angle_alpha   90.00
_cell.angle_beta   90.00
_cell.angle_gamma   90.00
#
_symmetry.space_group_name_H-M   'P 1'
#
loop_
_entity.id
_entity.type
_entity.pdbx_description
1 polymer ?
#
loop_
_entity_poly.entity_id
_entity_poly.type
_entity_poly.pdbx_seq_one_letter_code
_entity_poly.pdbx_strand_id
1 'polypeptide(L)'
;MSDDEESQTPSAEKKASLEPTISVNVGESDNLGSLHQSFTPRQVHVISLGYNTDSGLFIGTGKALANGGPGNMILAYLAVCLGVWAHLQTLAEITIAFPTSGNYIDYADRWVDPALAFGAGLAEWLGWTAVFVSEGTFFVVLVDYSAKGSVPEAVLLSIFVAICLVVFSVPNQYFAWLQYIGSLVKVFLFIFNTLISLALIGGAGPSGSVTDGSVWTKRMD
;
A
#
# COMPACT_ATOMS: atom_id res chain seq x y z
N MET A 1 68.48 21.99 27.99
CA MET A 1 67.07 22.35 28.21
C MET A 1 66.29 21.53 27.19
N SER A 2 66.05 20.23 27.43
CA SER A 2 65.03 19.71 28.36
C SER A 2 63.63 20.12 27.83
N ASP A 3 62.68 19.26 27.45
CA ASP A 3 62.42 17.85 27.72
C ASP A 3 61.39 17.32 26.67
N ASP A 4 61.51 16.05 26.31
CA ASP A 4 60.50 14.95 26.36
C ASP A 4 59.10 15.14 25.74
N GLU A 5 58.67 14.36 24.73
CA GLU A 5 58.21 12.95 24.75
C GLU A 5 56.81 12.78 25.39
N GLU A 6 55.79 12.39 24.59
CA GLU A 6 54.69 11.42 24.88
C GLU A 6 53.64 11.47 23.73
N SER A 7 53.64 10.57 22.74
CA SER A 7 52.92 9.28 22.71
C SER A 7 51.40 9.37 22.95
N GLN A 8 50.61 9.07 21.92
CA GLN A 8 49.48 8.12 21.99
C GLN A 8 48.79 7.93 20.62
N THR A 9 49.05 6.78 19.99
CA THR A 9 48.03 5.99 19.29
C THR A 9 47.66 4.85 20.26
N PRO A 10 46.39 4.43 20.43
CA PRO A 10 45.78 3.53 19.43
C PRO A 10 44.24 3.54 19.32
N SER A 11 43.75 2.92 18.24
CA SER A 11 42.45 2.23 18.11
C SER A 11 41.17 2.88 18.64
N ALA A 12 40.34 3.34 17.69
CA ALA A 12 38.89 3.19 17.80
C ALA A 12 38.33 2.82 16.42
N GLU A 13 38.42 1.52 16.14
CA GLU A 13 37.34 0.71 15.57
C GLU A 13 36.52 1.38 14.46
N LYS A 14 36.91 1.08 13.22
CA LYS A 14 36.06 1.17 12.03
C LYS A 14 34.82 0.29 12.25
N LYS A 15 33.81 0.80 12.96
CA LYS A 15 32.48 0.23 12.99
C LYS A 15 31.85 0.47 11.64
N ALA A 16 32.07 -0.48 10.75
CA ALA A 16 31.19 -0.75 9.63
C ALA A 16 29.80 -1.06 10.19
N SER A 17 29.04 -0.02 10.52
CA SER A 17 27.60 -0.13 10.68
C SER A 17 27.02 -0.12 9.29
N LEU A 18 26.61 -1.30 8.83
CA LEU A 18 25.73 -1.47 7.68
C LEU A 18 24.42 -0.76 8.03
N GLU A 19 24.28 0.49 7.61
CA GLU A 19 23.00 1.18 7.61
C GLU A 19 22.09 0.51 6.57
N PRO A 20 20.80 0.29 6.88
CA PRO A 20 19.90 -0.39 5.97
C PRO A 20 19.71 0.47 4.72
N THR A 21 20.01 -0.11 3.56
CA THR A 21 19.97 0.45 2.20
C THR A 21 18.56 0.82 1.74
N ILE A 22 17.89 1.74 2.44
CA ILE A 22 16.73 2.49 1.95
C ILE A 22 16.90 3.96 2.36
N SER A 23 18.07 4.54 2.11
CA SER A 23 18.14 5.96 1.82
C SER A 23 18.10 6.09 0.30
N VAL A 24 16.92 6.47 -0.22
CA VAL A 24 16.87 7.11 -1.54
C VAL A 24 17.65 8.40 -1.38
N ASN A 25 18.97 8.35 -1.61
CA ASN A 25 19.79 9.54 -1.77
C ASN A 25 19.31 10.20 -3.05
N VAL A 26 18.36 11.11 -2.91
CA VAL A 26 18.06 12.12 -3.91
C VAL A 26 19.37 12.85 -4.12
N GLY A 27 19.99 12.64 -5.29
CA GLY A 27 21.19 13.36 -5.67
C GLY A 27 20.94 14.85 -5.48
N GLU A 28 21.83 15.48 -4.73
CA GLU A 28 21.97 16.93 -4.63
C GLU A 28 22.04 17.47 -6.08
N SER A 29 20.91 17.97 -6.56
CA SER A 29 20.83 18.73 -7.79
C SER A 29 20.79 20.19 -7.38
N ASP A 30 21.95 20.83 -7.51
CA ASP A 30 22.13 22.26 -7.37
C ASP A 30 21.00 23.02 -8.12
N ASN A 31 20.19 23.75 -7.35
CA ASN A 31 19.34 24.86 -7.81
C ASN A 31 18.11 24.56 -8.71
N LEU A 32 17.30 23.56 -8.37
CA LEU A 32 15.90 23.47 -8.82
C LEU A 32 14.98 23.11 -7.65
N GLY A 33 14.56 24.13 -6.89
CA GLY A 33 13.47 24.08 -5.90
C GLY A 33 13.60 22.98 -4.84
N SER A 34 14.17 23.30 -3.68
CA SER A 34 14.17 22.37 -2.55
C SER A 34 12.74 21.99 -2.20
N LEU A 35 12.37 20.75 -2.51
CA LEU A 35 11.13 20.14 -2.05
C LEU A 35 11.23 20.05 -0.53
N HIS A 36 10.40 20.83 0.17
CA HIS A 36 10.27 20.73 1.62
C HIS A 36 9.79 19.32 1.94
N GLN A 37 10.71 18.46 2.38
CA GLN A 37 10.40 17.07 2.69
C GLN A 37 9.64 17.03 4.02
N SER A 38 8.30 17.13 3.95
CA SER A 38 7.43 17.16 5.11
C SER A 38 7.24 15.79 5.79
N PHE A 39 7.84 14.73 5.25
CA PHE A 39 7.63 13.35 5.66
C PHE A 39 8.90 12.73 6.23
N THR A 40 8.80 12.13 7.41
CA THR A 40 9.90 11.32 7.97
C THR A 40 9.93 9.96 7.25
N PRO A 41 11.11 9.38 6.94
CA PRO A 41 11.21 8.08 6.26
C PRO A 41 10.41 6.94 6.90
N ARG A 42 10.31 6.96 8.24
CA ARG A 42 9.49 5.99 9.00
C ARG A 42 7.99 6.13 8.72
N GLN A 43 7.49 7.35 8.56
CA GLN A 43 6.08 7.60 8.24
C GLN A 43 5.77 7.07 6.84
N VAL A 44 6.66 7.32 5.88
CA VAL A 44 6.49 6.85 4.49
C VAL A 44 6.37 5.34 4.44
N HIS A 45 7.24 4.59 5.14
CA HIS A 45 7.17 3.13 5.14
C HIS A 45 5.84 2.58 5.68
N VAL A 46 5.34 3.14 6.80
CA VAL A 46 4.05 2.73 7.37
C VAL A 46 2.89 3.11 6.45
N ILE A 47 2.94 4.27 5.81
CA ILE A 47 1.94 4.71 4.85
C ILE A 47 1.91 3.75 3.64
N SER A 48 3.07 3.36 3.11
CA SER A 48 3.18 2.38 2.03
C SER A 48 2.54 1.03 2.39
N LEU A 49 2.73 0.54 3.62
CA LEU A 49 2.08 -0.70 4.06
C LEU A 49 0.55 -0.56 4.15
N GLY A 50 0.07 0.58 4.64
CA GLY A 50 -1.37 0.85 4.73
C GLY A 50 -2.04 1.05 3.36
N TYR A 51 -1.28 1.47 2.34
CA TYR A 51 -1.78 1.63 0.98
C TYR A 51 -2.17 0.30 0.33
N ASN A 52 -1.39 -0.75 0.58
CA ASN A 52 -1.66 -2.09 0.04
C ASN A 52 -2.82 -2.80 0.76
N THR A 53 -3.38 -2.18 1.81
CA THR A 53 -4.49 -2.72 2.59
C THR A 53 -5.80 -2.07 2.15
N ASP A 54 -6.41 -2.64 1.11
CA ASP A 54 -7.68 -2.19 0.56
C ASP A 54 -8.88 -2.89 1.21
N SER A 55 -9.99 -2.16 1.33
CA SER A 55 -11.24 -2.68 1.89
C SER A 55 -11.90 -3.71 0.97
N GLY A 56 -11.70 -3.53 -0.36
CA GLY A 56 -12.17 -4.42 -1.40
C GLY A 56 -11.57 -5.83 -1.37
N LEU A 57 -10.39 -6.01 -0.75
CA LEU A 57 -9.75 -7.31 -0.63
C LEU A 57 -10.63 -8.32 0.10
N PHE A 58 -11.24 -7.95 1.24
CA PHE A 58 -12.01 -8.87 2.06
C PHE A 58 -13.37 -9.24 1.43
N ILE A 59 -14.07 -8.26 0.89
CA ILE A 59 -15.39 -8.46 0.25
C ILE A 59 -15.24 -9.21 -1.08
N GLY A 60 -14.22 -8.87 -1.87
CA GLY A 60 -13.94 -9.50 -3.16
C GLY A 60 -13.43 -10.93 -2.98
N THR A 61 -12.48 -11.14 -2.08
CA THR A 61 -11.89 -12.47 -1.84
C THR A 61 -12.92 -13.44 -1.28
N GLY A 62 -13.85 -13.00 -0.41
CA GLY A 62 -14.92 -13.87 0.09
C GLY A 62 -15.80 -14.44 -1.04
N LYS A 63 -16.23 -13.59 -1.99
CA LYS A 63 -17.01 -14.02 -3.16
C LYS A 63 -16.19 -14.89 -4.11
N ALA A 64 -14.93 -14.52 -4.36
CA ALA A 64 -14.05 -15.28 -5.23
C ALA A 64 -13.73 -16.67 -4.65
N LEU A 65 -13.60 -16.77 -3.33
CA LEU A 65 -13.37 -18.03 -2.62
C LEU A 65 -14.61 -18.93 -2.67
N ALA A 66 -15.81 -18.36 -2.49
CA ALA A 66 -17.07 -19.10 -2.58
C ALA A 66 -17.31 -19.68 -3.99
N ASN A 67 -16.98 -18.91 -5.04
CA ASN A 67 -17.23 -19.33 -6.43
C ASN A 67 -16.12 -20.20 -7.02
N GLY A 68 -14.84 -19.89 -6.73
CA GLY A 68 -13.68 -20.50 -7.37
C GLY A 68 -13.00 -21.61 -6.57
N GLY A 69 -13.31 -21.71 -5.28
CA GLY A 69 -12.60 -22.59 -4.36
C GLY A 69 -11.15 -22.13 -4.06
N PRO A 70 -10.55 -22.66 -2.98
CA PRO A 70 -9.25 -22.18 -2.50
C PRO A 70 -8.08 -22.46 -3.44
N GLY A 71 -8.10 -23.58 -4.19
CA GLY A 71 -7.03 -23.93 -5.12
C GLY A 71 -6.91 -22.97 -6.31
N ASN A 72 -8.06 -22.58 -6.90
CA ASN A 72 -8.08 -21.65 -8.02
C ASN A 72 -7.67 -20.23 -7.59
N MET A 73 -8.03 -19.81 -6.36
CA MET A 73 -7.61 -18.50 -5.83
C MET A 73 -6.09 -18.38 -5.72
N ILE A 74 -5.40 -19.41 -5.23
CA ILE A 74 -3.93 -19.39 -5.12
C ILE A 74 -3.27 -19.32 -6.51
N LEU A 75 -3.76 -20.12 -7.47
CA LEU A 75 -3.22 -20.13 -8.82
C LEU A 75 -3.43 -18.78 -9.54
N ALA A 76 -4.64 -18.22 -9.44
CA ALA A 76 -4.96 -16.91 -10.00
C ALA A 76 -4.10 -15.80 -9.37
N TYR A 77 -3.91 -15.84 -8.04
CA TYR A 77 -3.08 -14.88 -7.33
C TYR A 77 -1.62 -14.96 -7.78
N LEU A 78 -1.04 -16.16 -7.89
CA LEU A 78 0.33 -16.36 -8.38
C LEU A 78 0.51 -15.83 -9.81
N ALA A 79 -0.45 -16.06 -10.70
CA ALA A 79 -0.39 -15.57 -12.07
C ALA A 79 -0.34 -14.03 -12.13
N VAL A 80 -1.18 -13.36 -11.34
CA VAL A 80 -1.20 -11.89 -11.25
C VAL A 80 0.11 -11.37 -10.63
N CYS A 81 0.57 -11.99 -9.53
CA CYS A 81 1.82 -11.60 -8.88
C CYS A 81 3.03 -11.69 -9.81
N LEU A 82 3.12 -12.73 -10.66
CA LEU A 82 4.20 -12.84 -11.64
C LEU A 82 4.18 -11.71 -12.67
N GLY A 83 2.99 -11.33 -13.15
CA GLY A 83 2.82 -10.20 -14.08
C GLY A 83 3.24 -8.88 -13.45
N VAL A 84 2.78 -8.60 -12.23
CA VAL A 84 3.16 -7.38 -11.50
C VAL A 84 4.65 -7.37 -11.14
N TRP A 85 5.21 -8.51 -10.75
CA TRP A 85 6.64 -8.63 -10.46
C TRP A 85 7.50 -8.31 -11.69
N ALA A 86 7.17 -8.88 -12.85
CA ALA A 86 7.87 -8.59 -14.10
C ALA A 86 7.77 -7.10 -14.47
N HIS A 87 6.59 -6.49 -14.30
CA HIS A 87 6.38 -5.06 -14.53
C HIS A 87 7.26 -4.18 -13.61
N LEU A 88 7.27 -4.46 -12.31
CA LEU A 88 8.07 -3.71 -11.34
C LEU A 88 9.57 -3.87 -11.58
N GLN A 89 10.02 -5.06 -12.01
CA GLN A 89 11.43 -5.30 -12.36
C GLN A 89 11.87 -4.44 -13.54
N THR A 90 11.06 -4.38 -14.61
CA THR A 90 11.35 -3.52 -15.77
C THR A 90 11.37 -2.03 -15.38
N LEU A 91 10.41 -1.59 -14.57
CA LEU A 91 10.39 -0.21 -14.07
C LEU A 91 11.60 0.12 -13.19
N ALA A 92 12.03 -0.81 -12.34
CA ALA A 92 13.19 -0.63 -11.49
C ALA A 92 14.48 -0.47 -12.31
N GLU A 93 14.67 -1.29 -13.34
CA GLU A 93 15.83 -1.19 -14.23
C GLU A 93 15.88 0.15 -14.98
N ILE A 94 14.73 0.64 -15.46
CA ILE A 94 14.61 1.96 -16.12
C ILE A 94 14.91 3.09 -15.13
N THR A 95 14.40 2.99 -13.90
CA THR A 95 14.58 4.01 -12.85
C THR A 95 16.04 4.14 -12.42
N ILE A 96 16.77 3.02 -12.32
CA ILE A 96 18.20 3.02 -11.98
C ILE A 96 19.04 3.59 -13.13
N ALA A 97 18.68 3.28 -14.38
CA ALA A 97 19.38 3.78 -15.56
C ALA A 97 19.18 5.29 -15.78
N PHE A 98 17.98 5.81 -15.48
CA PHE A 98 17.63 7.21 -15.67
C PHE A 98 16.85 7.75 -14.47
N PRO A 99 17.54 8.24 -13.43
CA PRO A 99 16.89 8.85 -12.29
C PRO A 99 16.30 10.20 -12.70
N THR A 100 14.99 10.24 -12.95
CA THR A 100 14.23 11.47 -13.18
C THR A 100 13.28 11.69 -12.03
N SER A 101 13.00 12.95 -11.69
CA SER A 101 11.96 13.32 -10.71
C SER A 101 10.52 13.07 -11.21
N GLY A 102 10.38 12.48 -12.40
CA GLY A 102 9.14 12.22 -13.11
C GLY A 102 8.43 10.92 -12.73
N ASN A 103 7.17 10.77 -13.16
CA ASN A 103 6.40 9.53 -13.03
C ASN A 103 6.80 8.53 -14.15
N TYR A 104 6.41 7.26 -14.04
CA TYR A 104 6.71 6.26 -15.08
C TYR A 104 6.12 6.63 -16.46
N ILE A 105 5.10 7.50 -16.50
CA ILE A 105 4.55 8.07 -17.73
C ILE A 105 5.62 8.89 -18.49
N ASP A 106 6.53 9.56 -17.78
CA ASP A 106 7.62 10.33 -18.40
C ASP A 106 8.65 9.40 -19.06
N TYR A 107 8.83 8.19 -18.53
CA TYR A 107 9.61 7.16 -19.21
C TYR A 107 8.90 6.65 -20.48
N ALA A 108 7.57 6.53 -20.46
CA ALA A 108 6.81 6.13 -21.65
C ALA A 108 6.89 7.18 -22.78
N ASP A 109 6.83 8.47 -22.43
CA ASP A 109 6.96 9.59 -23.39
C ASP A 109 8.34 9.62 -24.04
N ARG A 110 9.37 9.34 -23.24
CA ARG A 110 10.77 9.38 -23.69
C ARG A 110 11.21 8.20 -24.55
N TRP A 111 10.68 6.99 -24.29
CA TRP A 111 11.20 5.75 -24.89
C TRP A 111 10.26 5.08 -25.90
N VAL A 112 8.95 5.36 -25.84
CA VAL A 112 7.98 4.67 -26.68
C VAL A 112 7.33 5.61 -27.68
N ASP A 113 6.39 6.44 -27.22
CA ASP A 113 5.71 7.44 -28.05
C ASP A 113 4.89 8.38 -27.15
N PRO A 114 4.86 9.69 -27.44
CA PRO A 114 4.05 10.66 -26.68
C PRO A 114 2.55 10.37 -26.66
N ALA A 115 1.98 9.81 -27.73
CA ALA A 115 0.57 9.44 -27.76
C ALA A 115 0.28 8.22 -26.87
N LEU A 116 1.22 7.27 -26.78
CA LEU A 116 1.11 6.14 -25.85
C LEU A 116 1.21 6.63 -24.40
N ALA A 117 2.13 7.54 -24.11
CA ALA A 117 2.28 8.13 -22.79
C ALA A 117 1.01 8.85 -22.32
N PHE A 118 0.39 9.63 -23.20
CA PHE A 118 -0.91 10.25 -22.93
C PHE A 118 -2.01 9.22 -22.66
N GLY A 119 -2.10 8.16 -23.50
CA GLY A 119 -3.07 7.09 -23.31
C GLY A 119 -2.88 6.32 -22.00
N ALA A 120 -1.63 6.01 -21.63
CA ALA A 120 -1.29 5.36 -20.37
C ALA A 120 -1.63 6.24 -19.17
N GLY A 121 -1.33 7.54 -19.23
CA GLY A 121 -1.69 8.49 -18.17
C GLY A 121 -3.19 8.63 -17.97
N LEU A 122 -3.98 8.66 -19.05
CA LEU A 122 -5.44 8.64 -18.96
C LEU A 122 -5.96 7.32 -18.37
N ALA A 123 -5.39 6.18 -18.76
CA ALA A 123 -5.77 4.89 -18.21
C ALA A 123 -5.47 4.80 -16.70
N GLU A 124 -4.31 5.31 -16.26
CA GLU A 124 -3.95 5.40 -14.85
C GLU A 124 -4.93 6.31 -14.09
N TRP A 125 -5.25 7.49 -14.63
CA TRP A 125 -6.19 8.41 -14.00
C TRP A 125 -7.59 7.80 -13.85
N LEU A 126 -8.09 7.11 -14.87
CA LEU A 126 -9.36 6.37 -14.81
C LEU A 126 -9.28 5.22 -13.80
N GLY A 127 -8.14 4.52 -13.71
CA GLY A 127 -7.89 3.48 -12.73
C GLY A 127 -7.99 4.00 -11.29
N TRP A 128 -7.28 5.08 -10.98
CA TRP A 128 -7.34 5.71 -9.64
C TRP A 128 -8.73 6.26 -9.32
N THR A 129 -9.44 6.78 -10.32
CA THR A 129 -10.83 7.24 -10.14
C THR A 129 -11.77 6.06 -9.85
N ALA A 130 -11.60 4.92 -10.52
CA ALA A 130 -12.39 3.72 -10.26
C ALA A 130 -12.15 3.18 -8.85
N VAL A 131 -10.89 3.19 -8.37
CA VAL A 131 -10.54 2.83 -6.99
C VAL A 131 -11.25 3.76 -6.00
N PHE A 132 -11.19 5.08 -6.22
CA PHE A 132 -11.90 6.06 -5.37
C PHE A 132 -13.41 5.80 -5.28
N VAL A 133 -14.06 5.50 -6.40
CA VAL A 133 -15.50 5.17 -6.44
C VAL A 133 -15.78 3.84 -5.74
N SER A 134 -14.89 2.85 -5.86
CA SER A 134 -15.04 1.55 -5.20
C SER A 134 -15.00 1.67 -3.67
N GLU A 135 -14.09 2.50 -3.13
CA GLU A 135 -14.00 2.78 -1.70
C GLU A 135 -15.23 3.57 -1.19
N GLY A 136 -15.75 4.51 -1.99
CA GLY A 136 -17.00 5.21 -1.67
C GLY A 136 -18.20 4.26 -1.60
N THR A 137 -18.28 3.29 -2.51
CA THR A 137 -19.33 2.26 -2.51
C THR A 137 -19.21 1.37 -1.27
N PHE A 138 -17.98 1.01 -0.89
CA PHE A 138 -17.72 0.24 0.33
C PHE A 138 -18.21 0.96 1.59
N PHE A 139 -17.95 2.26 1.71
CA PHE A 139 -18.44 3.08 2.82
C PHE A 139 -19.97 3.05 2.92
N VAL A 140 -20.68 3.18 1.79
CA VAL A 140 -22.15 3.12 1.75
C VAL A 140 -22.66 1.77 2.25
N VAL A 141 -22.10 0.66 1.75
CA VAL A 141 -22.49 -0.70 2.16
C VAL A 141 -22.26 -0.92 3.66
N LEU A 142 -21.15 -0.43 4.21
CA LEU A 142 -20.82 -0.59 5.62
C LEU A 142 -21.78 0.20 6.53
N VAL A 143 -22.11 1.44 6.15
CA VAL A 143 -23.07 2.25 6.90
C VAL A 143 -24.47 1.68 6.80
N ASP A 144 -24.87 1.22 5.61
CA ASP A 144 -26.18 0.60 5.42
C ASP A 144 -26.35 -0.68 6.24
N TYR A 145 -25.29 -1.51 6.33
CA TYR A 145 -25.26 -2.68 7.20
C TYR A 145 -25.53 -2.33 8.68
N SER A 146 -25.08 -1.16 9.15
CA SER A 146 -25.30 -0.70 10.52
C SER A 146 -26.65 0.01 10.71
N ALA A 147 -27.07 0.84 9.75
CA ALA A 147 -28.26 1.69 9.80
C ALA A 147 -29.54 1.01 9.27
N LYS A 148 -29.44 -0.22 8.74
CA LYS A 148 -30.53 -1.05 8.23
C LYS A 148 -31.45 -0.31 7.25
N GLY A 149 -30.88 0.41 6.27
CA GLY A 149 -31.67 1.09 5.24
C GLY A 149 -32.36 2.38 5.65
N SER A 150 -32.01 2.98 6.79
CA SER A 150 -32.68 4.22 7.26
C SER A 150 -32.28 5.49 6.49
N VAL A 151 -31.22 5.45 5.67
CA VAL A 151 -30.65 6.62 4.98
C VAL A 151 -30.48 6.34 3.48
N PRO A 152 -30.85 7.26 2.57
CA PRO A 152 -30.64 7.08 1.14
C PRO A 152 -29.15 6.98 0.76
N GLU A 153 -28.80 6.06 -0.12
CA GLU A 153 -27.42 5.80 -0.58
C GLU A 153 -26.73 7.06 -1.13
N ALA A 154 -27.46 7.88 -1.90
CA ALA A 154 -26.94 9.12 -2.49
C ALA A 154 -26.45 10.13 -1.42
N VAL A 155 -27.11 10.17 -0.26
CA VAL A 155 -26.71 11.05 0.85
C VAL A 155 -25.42 10.55 1.47
N LEU A 156 -25.31 9.23 1.71
CA LEU A 156 -24.09 8.62 2.27
C LEU A 156 -22.87 8.83 1.35
N LEU A 157 -23.06 8.69 0.03
CA LEU A 157 -22.00 8.94 -0.94
C LEU A 157 -21.59 10.42 -0.96
N SER A 158 -22.56 11.34 -0.88
CA SER A 158 -22.26 12.78 -0.81
C SER A 158 -21.46 13.17 0.44
N ILE A 159 -21.76 12.52 1.58
CA ILE A 159 -21.03 12.71 2.84
C ILE A 159 -19.59 12.19 2.70
N PHE A 160 -19.39 11.02 2.09
CA PHE A 160 -18.06 10.47 1.83
C PHE A 160 -17.21 11.44 1.00
N VAL A 161 -17.75 11.92 -0.13
CA VAL A 161 -17.05 12.89 -0.99
C VAL A 161 -16.78 14.20 -0.25
N ALA A 162 -17.72 14.68 0.55
CA ALA A 162 -17.52 15.89 1.36
C ALA A 162 -16.38 15.72 2.38
N ILE A 163 -16.30 14.58 3.07
CA ILE A 163 -15.19 14.27 3.98
C ILE A 163 -13.86 14.25 3.23
N CYS A 164 -13.81 13.60 2.07
CA CYS A 164 -12.60 13.58 1.23
C CYS A 164 -12.17 15.00 0.86
N LEU A 165 -13.09 15.85 0.39
CA LEU A 165 -12.80 17.24 0.03
C LEU A 165 -12.26 18.07 1.22
N VAL A 166 -12.83 17.87 2.41
CA VAL A 166 -12.32 18.50 3.63
C VAL A 166 -10.89 18.07 3.90
N VAL A 167 -10.61 16.76 3.84
CA VAL A 167 -9.26 16.22 4.07
C VAL A 167 -8.26 16.72 3.03
N PHE A 168 -8.64 16.82 1.75
CA PHE A 168 -7.80 17.39 0.69
C PHE A 168 -7.52 18.88 0.87
N SER A 169 -8.37 19.60 1.60
CA SER A 169 -8.19 21.02 1.89
C SER A 169 -7.25 21.28 3.08
N VAL A 170 -6.88 20.25 3.85
CA VAL A 170 -6.00 20.36 5.02
C VAL A 170 -4.53 20.50 4.58
N PRO A 171 -3.69 21.29 5.28
CA PRO A 171 -2.27 21.40 4.97
C PRO A 171 -1.55 20.03 5.00
N ASN A 172 -0.59 19.86 4.09
CA ASN A 172 0.06 18.58 3.79
C ASN A 172 0.72 17.90 5.02
N GLN A 173 1.15 18.69 6.01
CA GLN A 173 1.74 18.18 7.25
C GLN A 173 0.72 17.42 8.11
N TYR A 174 -0.49 17.94 8.29
CA TYR A 174 -1.53 17.27 9.08
C TYR A 174 -2.08 16.04 8.34
N PHE A 175 -2.17 16.14 7.02
CA PHE A 175 -2.53 15.01 6.17
C PHE A 175 -1.58 13.82 6.36
N ALA A 176 -0.27 14.08 6.41
CA ALA A 176 0.75 13.08 6.69
C ALA A 176 0.52 12.33 8.01
N TRP A 177 0.20 13.08 9.07
CA TRP A 177 -0.08 12.50 10.39
C TRP A 177 -1.37 11.68 10.41
N LEU A 178 -2.43 12.16 9.76
CA LEU A 178 -3.69 11.42 9.65
C LEU A 178 -3.50 10.11 8.89
N GLN A 179 -2.76 10.14 7.78
CA GLN A 179 -2.44 8.93 7.02
C GLN A 179 -1.59 7.96 7.81
N TYR A 180 -0.58 8.45 8.53
CA TYR A 180 0.26 7.60 9.36
C TYR A 180 -0.56 6.84 10.42
N ILE A 181 -1.43 7.54 11.15
CA ILE A 181 -2.30 6.94 12.16
C ILE A 181 -3.31 5.99 11.50
N GLY A 182 -3.92 6.40 10.39
CA GLY A 182 -4.88 5.59 9.63
C GLY A 182 -4.26 4.28 9.14
N SER A 183 -3.06 4.33 8.56
CA SER A 183 -2.32 3.14 8.11
C SER A 183 -1.93 2.24 9.28
N LEU A 184 -1.56 2.80 10.43
CA LEU A 184 -1.25 2.02 11.63
C LEU A 184 -2.47 1.22 12.11
N VAL A 185 -3.64 1.85 12.17
CA VAL A 185 -4.90 1.19 12.55
C VAL A 185 -5.27 0.10 11.54
N LYS A 186 -5.15 0.38 10.23
CA LYS A 186 -5.43 -0.60 9.17
C LYS A 186 -4.54 -1.85 9.28
N VAL A 187 -3.24 -1.67 9.45
CA VAL A 187 -2.28 -2.78 9.61
C VAL A 187 -2.59 -3.60 10.87
N PHE A 188 -2.91 -2.94 11.98
CA PHE A 188 -3.32 -3.62 13.21
C PHE A 188 -4.59 -4.46 13.00
N LEU A 189 -5.64 -3.88 12.38
CA LEU A 189 -6.88 -4.59 12.08
C LEU A 189 -6.67 -5.76 11.13
N PHE A 190 -5.78 -5.62 10.13
CA PHE A 190 -5.44 -6.69 9.21
C PHE A 190 -4.81 -7.90 9.94
N ILE A 191 -3.84 -7.64 10.81
CA ILE A 191 -3.19 -8.69 11.62
C ILE A 191 -4.21 -9.33 12.57
N PHE A 192 -5.01 -8.51 13.26
CA PHE A 192 -6.05 -8.99 14.17
C PHE A 192 -7.07 -9.90 13.47
N ASN A 193 -7.58 -9.49 12.31
CA ASN A 193 -8.52 -10.29 11.52
C ASN A 193 -7.89 -11.60 11.02
N THR A 194 -6.60 -11.57 10.65
CA THR A 194 -5.86 -12.78 10.24
C THR A 194 -5.72 -13.77 11.41
N LEU A 195 -5.41 -13.29 12.62
CA LEU A 195 -5.32 -14.14 13.81
C LEU A 195 -6.67 -14.74 14.19
N ILE A 196 -7.76 -13.97 14.11
CA ILE A 196 -9.13 -14.49 14.32
C ILE A 196 -9.45 -15.56 13.28
N SER A 197 -9.15 -15.30 12.00
CA SER A 197 -9.38 -16.27 10.94
C SER A 197 -8.65 -17.59 11.21
N LEU A 198 -7.39 -17.52 11.66
CA LEU A 198 -6.62 -18.71 12.01
C LEU A 198 -7.19 -19.44 13.23
N ALA A 199 -7.60 -18.70 14.26
CA ALA A 199 -8.24 -19.27 15.45
C ALA A 199 -9.57 -19.96 15.10
N LEU A 200 -10.38 -19.38 14.21
CA LEU A 200 -11.62 -19.97 13.73
C LEU A 200 -11.38 -21.27 12.95
N ILE A 201 -10.37 -21.31 12.08
CA ILE A 201 -9.96 -22.55 11.38
C ILE A 201 -9.53 -23.63 12.40
N GLY A 202 -8.81 -23.22 13.45
CA GLY A 202 -8.35 -24.07 14.55
C GLY A 202 -9.44 -24.55 15.53
N GLY A 203 -10.71 -24.23 15.28
CA GLY A 203 -11.84 -24.71 16.09
C GLY A 203 -12.29 -23.78 17.22
N ALA A 204 -11.78 -22.54 17.29
CA ALA A 204 -12.25 -21.53 18.26
C ALA A 204 -13.63 -20.92 17.91
N GLY A 205 -14.34 -21.48 16.92
CA GLY A 205 -15.68 -21.06 16.55
C GLY A 205 -16.77 -21.61 17.48
N PRO A 206 -17.99 -21.03 17.49
CA PRO A 206 -19.10 -21.45 18.36
C PRO A 206 -19.52 -22.92 18.19
N SER A 207 -19.19 -23.53 17.04
CA SER A 207 -19.50 -24.92 16.71
C SER A 207 -18.43 -25.92 17.14
N GLY A 208 -17.26 -25.48 17.63
CA GLY A 208 -16.16 -26.34 18.08
C GLY A 208 -15.59 -27.31 17.02
N SER A 209 -16.02 -27.21 15.76
CA SER A 209 -15.59 -28.08 14.68
C SER A 209 -14.27 -27.57 14.10
N VAL A 210 -13.22 -28.37 14.20
CA VAL A 210 -11.99 -28.15 13.42
C VAL A 210 -12.33 -28.36 11.95
N THR A 211 -11.93 -27.41 11.11
CA THR A 211 -12.16 -27.52 9.66
C THR A 211 -11.17 -28.54 9.10
N ASP A 212 -11.51 -29.82 9.21
CA ASP A 212 -10.82 -30.91 8.52
C ASP A 212 -11.06 -30.71 7.03
N GLY A 213 -10.03 -30.86 6.19
CA GLY A 213 -9.93 -30.38 4.78
C GLY A 213 -11.03 -30.80 3.78
N SER A 214 -12.15 -31.34 4.24
CA SER A 214 -13.42 -31.56 3.55
C SER A 214 -14.01 -30.34 2.82
N VAL A 215 -13.57 -29.11 3.12
CA VAL A 215 -13.97 -27.89 2.40
C VAL A 215 -13.47 -27.90 0.94
N TRP A 216 -12.38 -28.64 0.65
CA TRP A 216 -11.85 -28.78 -0.70
C TRP A 216 -12.71 -29.69 -1.61
N THR A 217 -13.56 -30.53 -1.01
CA THR A 217 -14.32 -31.57 -1.72
C THR A 217 -15.84 -31.36 -1.71
N LYS A 218 -16.40 -30.56 -0.80
CA LYS A 218 -17.82 -30.21 -0.84
C LYS A 218 -18.07 -29.05 -1.80
N ARG A 219 -18.71 -29.34 -2.94
CA ARG A 219 -19.44 -28.32 -3.71
C ARG A 219 -20.56 -27.78 -2.83
N MET A 220 -20.64 -26.46 -2.71
CA MET A 220 -21.81 -25.80 -2.17
C MET A 220 -22.87 -25.84 -3.27
N ASP A 221 -23.80 -26.79 -3.13
CA ASP A 221 -25.01 -26.88 -3.96
C ASP A 221 -26.08 -25.92 -3.43
#